data_AF-A0A831LSB4-F1
#
_entry.id   AF-A0A831LSB4-F1
#
_cell.length_a   1.000
_cell.length_b   1.000
_cell.length_c   1.000
_cell.angle_alpha   90.00
_cell.angle_beta   90.00
_cell.angle_gamma   90.00
#
_symmetry.space_group_name_H-M   'P 1'
#
loop_
_entity.id
_entity.type
_entity.pdbx_description
1 polymer ?
#
loop_
_entity_poly.entity_id
_entity_poly.type
_entity_poly.pdbx_seq_one_letter_code
_entity_poly.pdbx_strand_id
1 'polypeptide(L)'
;MNSFGDGLKYFGQGALAVAALGAAWQFAPLIPGIGQGIQTGMTIYGKVHLAGTAVSTVSGLGQGILGGDWSALGNAGEIFLGNFYLDENRSFFGGAWQGFSRHTWEFIQTGLGHSIGQLRNTFGGIDDVDYFGGATLMNSDDNSGEMWGFTLGSFINSKNLDVEDEMFRHEYGHTLQGQRWGVLYPFAIGIPSAISSNFSSNEKHRNRWYEKGANRYGERYYRKYLPNNLTLTPWDDIRYPRH
;
A
#
# COMPACT_ATOMS: atom_id res chain seq x y z
N MET A 1 5.62 2.81 18.64
CA MET A 1 6.55 1.75 18.19
C MET A 1 7.70 1.64 19.20
N ASN A 2 8.07 0.43 19.64
CA ASN A 2 9.17 0.20 20.59
C ASN A 2 10.36 -0.44 19.86
N SER A 3 11.40 0.37 19.62
CA SER A 3 12.72 0.03 19.06
C SER A 3 12.82 -0.34 17.57
N PHE A 4 13.87 0.20 16.93
CA PHE A 4 14.32 -0.08 15.56
C PHE A 4 14.51 -1.58 15.24
N GLY A 5 14.80 -2.40 16.27
CA GLY A 5 14.97 -3.85 16.12
C GLY A 5 13.67 -4.61 15.83
N ASP A 6 12.53 -4.13 16.33
CA ASP A 6 11.23 -4.75 16.05
C ASP A 6 10.77 -4.48 14.62
N GLY A 7 11.07 -3.28 14.08
CA GLY A 7 10.83 -2.95 12.67
C GLY A 7 11.57 -3.89 11.71
N LEU A 8 12.86 -4.16 11.97
CA LEU A 8 13.70 -5.03 11.12
C LEU A 8 13.16 -6.46 11.02
N LYS A 9 12.51 -6.98 12.08
CA LYS A 9 11.88 -8.30 12.08
C LYS A 9 10.75 -8.41 11.04
N TYR A 10 9.94 -7.36 10.87
CA TYR A 10 8.82 -7.37 9.93
C TYR A 10 9.31 -7.29 8.48
N PHE A 11 10.33 -6.47 8.21
CA PHE A 11 11.03 -6.47 6.92
C PHE A 11 11.69 -7.82 6.63
N GLY A 12 12.36 -8.44 7.62
CA GLY A 12 13.00 -9.74 7.47
C GLY A 12 12.01 -10.87 7.14
N GLN A 13 10.83 -10.86 7.76
CA GLN A 13 9.75 -11.78 7.42
C GLN A 13 9.24 -11.57 5.99
N GLY A 14 9.05 -10.31 5.57
CA GLY A 14 8.68 -9.97 4.20
C GLY A 14 9.72 -10.46 3.19
N ALA A 15 11.01 -10.23 3.45
CA ALA A 15 12.10 -10.67 2.59
C ALA A 15 12.15 -12.20 2.45
N LEU A 16 11.94 -12.94 3.54
CA LEU A 16 11.85 -14.41 3.51
C LEU A 16 10.66 -14.90 2.68
N ALA A 17 9.49 -14.27 2.80
CA ALA A 17 8.32 -14.61 2.01
C ALA A 17 8.57 -14.41 0.51
N VAL A 18 9.24 -13.32 0.14
CA VAL A 18 9.61 -13.04 -1.26
C VAL A 18 10.70 -13.97 -1.77
N ALA A 19 11.69 -14.33 -0.95
CA ALA A 19 12.69 -15.33 -1.33
C ALA A 19 12.05 -16.70 -1.60
N ALA A 20 11.07 -17.11 -0.77
CA ALA A 20 10.30 -18.33 -1.00
C ALA A 20 9.47 -18.26 -2.29
N LEU A 21 8.92 -17.10 -2.63
CA LEU A 21 8.23 -16.86 -3.90
C LEU A 21 9.18 -16.86 -5.11
N GLY A 22 10.38 -16.31 -4.97
CA GLY A 22 11.42 -16.39 -5.99
C GLY A 22 11.86 -17.84 -6.27
N ALA A 23 11.95 -18.66 -5.23
CA ALA A 23 12.15 -20.10 -5.40
C ALA A 23 10.94 -20.75 -6.08
N ALA A 24 9.72 -20.46 -5.64
CA ALA A 24 8.50 -20.97 -6.28
C ALA A 24 8.39 -20.56 -7.76
N TRP A 25 8.83 -19.35 -8.13
CA TRP A 25 8.95 -18.88 -9.51
C TRP A 25 9.89 -19.74 -10.35
N GLN A 26 11.11 -19.97 -9.83
CA GLN A 26 12.16 -20.73 -10.50
C GLN A 26 11.72 -22.17 -10.79
N PHE A 27 10.89 -22.74 -9.91
CA PHE A 27 10.38 -24.10 -10.05
C PHE A 27 8.95 -24.19 -10.61
N ALA A 28 8.23 -23.08 -10.78
CA ALA A 28 6.86 -23.05 -11.33
C ALA A 28 6.73 -23.74 -12.70
N PRO A 29 7.69 -23.62 -13.65
CA PRO A 29 7.63 -24.34 -14.92
C PRO A 29 7.63 -25.86 -14.79
N LEU A 30 8.01 -26.40 -13.63
CA LEU A 30 8.03 -27.84 -13.35
C LEU A 30 6.67 -28.38 -12.89
N ILE A 31 5.65 -27.52 -12.71
CA ILE A 31 4.30 -27.92 -12.27
C ILE A 31 3.35 -27.91 -13.48
N PRO A 32 2.99 -29.09 -14.02
CA PRO A 32 2.12 -29.18 -15.19
C PRO A 32 0.73 -28.57 -14.93
N GLY A 33 0.21 -27.78 -15.88
CA GLY A 33 -1.15 -27.24 -15.87
C GLY A 33 -1.36 -25.92 -15.11
N ILE A 34 -0.51 -25.59 -14.12
CA ILE A 34 -0.64 -24.35 -13.33
C ILE A 34 0.59 -23.44 -13.48
N GLY A 35 1.77 -24.00 -13.81
CA GLY A 35 3.05 -23.29 -13.85
C GLY A 35 3.11 -22.05 -14.76
N GLN A 36 2.48 -22.10 -15.94
CA GLN A 36 2.54 -20.99 -16.92
C GLN A 36 1.76 -19.74 -16.48
N GLY A 37 0.61 -19.92 -15.82
CA GLY A 37 -0.20 -18.82 -15.32
C GLY A 37 0.48 -18.08 -14.17
N ILE A 38 1.06 -18.84 -13.23
CA ILE A 38 1.87 -18.33 -12.12
C ILE A 38 3.08 -17.56 -12.68
N GLN A 39 3.81 -18.14 -13.63
CA GLN A 39 4.99 -17.51 -14.22
C GLN A 39 4.65 -16.22 -14.98
N THR A 40 3.54 -16.18 -15.71
CA THR A 40 3.12 -14.98 -16.47
C THR A 40 2.71 -13.84 -15.53
N GLY A 41 1.87 -14.13 -14.53
CA GLY A 41 1.45 -13.13 -13.54
C GLY A 41 2.64 -12.57 -12.75
N MET A 42 3.55 -13.43 -12.31
CA MET A 42 4.76 -13.02 -11.59
C MET A 42 5.79 -12.31 -12.47
N THR A 43 5.86 -12.61 -13.77
CA THR A 43 6.71 -11.87 -14.72
C THR A 43 6.19 -10.46 -14.94
N ILE A 44 4.87 -10.29 -15.11
CA ILE A 44 4.24 -8.96 -15.22
C ILE A 44 4.47 -8.18 -13.92
N TYR A 45 4.22 -8.80 -12.77
CA TYR A 45 4.50 -8.24 -11.46
C TYR A 45 5.95 -7.75 -11.34
N GLY A 46 6.92 -8.64 -11.59
CA GLY A 46 8.35 -8.33 -11.49
C GLY A 46 8.75 -7.19 -12.42
N LYS A 47 8.27 -7.17 -13.66
CA LYS A 47 8.57 -6.08 -14.61
C LYS A 47 7.99 -4.74 -14.19
N VAL A 48 6.74 -4.70 -13.72
CA VAL A 48 6.08 -3.46 -13.30
C VAL A 48 6.75 -2.88 -12.06
N HIS A 49 7.07 -3.73 -11.08
CA HIS A 49 7.82 -3.33 -9.88
C HIS A 49 9.21 -2.82 -10.21
N LEU A 50 10.01 -3.62 -10.94
CA LEU A 50 11.40 -3.27 -11.24
C LEU A 50 11.52 -2.05 -12.15
N ALA A 51 10.60 -1.85 -13.10
CA ALA A 51 10.60 -0.66 -13.96
C ALA A 51 10.38 0.62 -13.14
N GLY A 52 9.43 0.61 -12.20
CA GLY A 52 9.18 1.75 -11.30
C GLY A 52 10.41 2.08 -10.45
N THR A 53 10.99 1.08 -9.78
CA THR A 53 12.20 1.26 -8.94
C THR A 53 13.41 1.73 -9.76
N ALA A 54 13.60 1.19 -10.96
CA ALA A 54 14.74 1.58 -11.80
C ALA A 54 14.66 3.07 -12.20
N VAL A 55 13.48 3.55 -12.58
CA VAL A 55 13.26 4.96 -12.95
C VAL A 55 13.53 5.88 -11.76
N SER A 56 12.96 5.59 -10.59
CA SER A 56 13.13 6.44 -9.41
C SER A 56 14.57 6.41 -8.87
N THR A 57 15.25 5.27 -8.91
CA THR A 57 16.66 5.15 -8.52
C THR A 57 17.55 5.98 -9.44
N VAL A 58 17.37 5.89 -10.76
CA VAL A 58 18.15 6.68 -11.72
C VAL A 58 17.88 8.18 -11.54
N SER A 59 16.61 8.57 -11.37
CA SER A 59 16.24 9.97 -11.11
C SER A 59 16.84 10.50 -9.81
N GLY A 60 16.67 9.75 -8.71
CA GLY A 60 17.20 10.12 -7.40
C GLY A 60 18.73 10.22 -7.37
N LEU A 61 19.43 9.31 -8.07
CA LEU A 61 20.88 9.41 -8.27
C LEU A 61 21.24 10.68 -9.05
N GLY A 62 20.48 11.02 -10.10
CA GLY A 62 20.67 12.25 -10.87
C GLY A 62 20.48 13.51 -10.02
N GLN A 63 19.40 13.58 -9.24
CA GLN A 63 19.11 14.71 -8.34
C GLN A 63 20.18 14.86 -7.26
N GLY A 64 20.65 13.75 -6.66
CA GLY A 64 21.71 13.75 -5.67
C GLY A 64 23.07 14.18 -6.24
N ILE A 65 23.46 13.67 -7.41
CA ILE A 65 24.73 14.01 -8.06
C ILE A 65 24.74 15.46 -8.56
N LEU A 66 23.64 15.93 -9.14
CA LEU A 66 23.58 17.24 -9.80
C LEU A 66 23.18 18.38 -8.84
N GLY A 67 22.34 18.09 -7.85
CA GLY A 67 21.75 19.09 -6.95
C GLY A 67 22.07 18.89 -5.48
N GLY A 68 22.69 17.76 -5.09
CA GLY A 68 22.96 17.42 -3.69
C GLY A 68 21.74 16.94 -2.91
N ASP A 69 20.59 16.80 -3.56
CA ASP A 69 19.34 16.36 -2.94
C ASP A 69 19.17 14.84 -3.06
N TRP A 70 19.22 14.15 -1.92
CA TRP A 70 19.12 12.70 -1.82
C TRP A 70 17.75 12.24 -1.31
N SER A 71 16.82 13.15 -1.03
CA SER A 71 15.47 12.84 -0.54
C SER A 71 14.74 11.89 -1.48
N ALA A 72 14.75 12.19 -2.78
CA ALA A 72 14.16 11.34 -3.81
C ALA A 72 14.76 9.93 -3.83
N LEU A 73 16.06 9.76 -3.57
CA LEU A 73 16.68 8.43 -3.48
C LEU A 73 16.30 7.71 -2.19
N GLY A 74 16.23 8.43 -1.06
CA GLY A 74 15.76 7.90 0.23
C GLY A 74 14.33 7.39 0.13
N ASN A 75 13.41 8.25 -0.33
CA ASN A 75 12.00 7.93 -0.53
C ASN A 75 11.82 6.78 -1.52
N ALA A 76 12.62 6.70 -2.60
CA ALA A 76 12.59 5.56 -3.51
C ALA A 76 12.91 4.22 -2.81
N GLY A 77 13.89 4.26 -1.90
CA GLY A 77 14.28 3.12 -1.06
C GLY A 77 13.18 2.72 -0.08
N GLU A 78 12.55 3.68 0.58
CA GLU A 78 11.44 3.44 1.50
C GLU A 78 10.20 2.87 0.78
N ILE A 79 9.83 3.45 -0.36
CA ILE A 79 8.75 2.91 -1.21
C ILE A 79 9.06 1.45 -1.62
N PHE A 80 10.30 1.15 -1.98
CA PHE A 80 10.71 -0.21 -2.30
C PHE A 80 10.58 -1.14 -1.09
N LEU A 81 11.08 -0.71 0.08
CA LEU A 81 11.01 -1.46 1.34
C LEU A 81 9.57 -1.70 1.79
N GLY A 82 8.64 -0.81 1.47
CA GLY A 82 7.20 -0.98 1.71
C GLY A 82 6.60 -2.28 1.19
N ASN A 83 7.17 -2.86 0.12
CA ASN A 83 6.78 -4.20 -0.35
C ASN A 83 6.99 -5.28 0.71
N PHE A 84 7.89 -5.08 1.66
CA PHE A 84 8.28 -6.06 2.66
C PHE A 84 7.84 -5.68 4.08
N TYR A 85 7.31 -4.48 4.28
CA TYR A 85 6.79 -4.06 5.59
C TYR A 85 5.47 -4.80 5.89
N LEU A 86 5.40 -5.51 7.03
CA LEU A 86 4.27 -6.34 7.42
C LEU A 86 3.54 -5.74 8.63
N ASP A 87 2.31 -6.17 8.83
CA ASP A 87 1.44 -5.73 9.91
C ASP A 87 1.98 -6.20 11.27
N GLU A 88 2.43 -5.22 12.05
CA GLU A 88 3.04 -5.39 13.38
C GLU A 88 2.10 -6.06 14.38
N ASN A 89 0.79 -5.99 14.14
CA ASN A 89 -0.23 -6.58 15.02
C ASN A 89 -0.56 -8.04 14.67
N ARG A 90 0.10 -8.63 13.67
CA ARG A 90 -0.10 -10.04 13.28
C ARG A 90 0.86 -10.98 13.99
N SER A 91 0.42 -12.23 14.14
CA SER A 91 1.30 -13.33 14.50
C SER A 91 2.35 -13.56 13.42
N PHE A 92 3.45 -14.24 13.75
CA PHE A 92 4.52 -14.58 12.79
C PHE A 92 3.97 -15.20 11.49
N PHE A 93 3.13 -16.23 11.62
CA PHE A 93 2.52 -16.88 10.45
C PHE A 93 1.52 -15.97 9.73
N GLY A 94 0.80 -15.11 10.45
CA GLY A 94 -0.10 -14.13 9.85
C GLY A 94 0.64 -13.05 9.04
N GLY A 95 1.79 -12.60 9.52
CA GLY A 95 2.70 -11.71 8.80
C GLY A 95 3.31 -12.39 7.58
N ALA A 96 3.85 -13.59 7.73
CA ALA A 96 4.40 -14.37 6.61
C ALA A 96 3.35 -14.59 5.51
N TRP A 97 2.10 -14.93 5.89
CA TRP A 97 0.99 -15.06 4.95
C TRP A 97 0.62 -13.74 4.29
N GLN A 98 0.65 -12.62 5.01
CA GLN A 98 0.45 -11.29 4.44
C GLN A 98 1.50 -10.98 3.38
N GLY A 99 2.79 -11.24 3.67
CA GLY A 99 3.87 -11.07 2.71
C GLY A 99 3.68 -11.93 1.47
N PHE A 100 3.30 -13.19 1.64
CA PHE A 100 2.97 -14.09 0.52
C PHE A 100 1.77 -13.58 -0.30
N SER A 101 0.67 -13.20 0.37
CA SER A 101 -0.55 -12.67 -0.24
C SER A 101 -0.26 -11.43 -1.08
N ARG A 102 0.53 -10.49 -0.55
CA ARG A 102 0.88 -9.24 -1.24
C ARG A 102 1.45 -9.45 -2.64
N HIS A 103 2.31 -10.45 -2.77
CA HIS A 103 3.07 -10.74 -3.99
C HIS A 103 2.41 -11.79 -4.90
N THR A 104 1.28 -12.36 -4.48
CA THR A 104 0.57 -13.41 -5.25
C THR A 104 -0.91 -13.10 -5.45
N TRP A 105 -1.61 -12.78 -4.37
CA TRP A 105 -3.04 -12.50 -4.36
C TRP A 105 -3.33 -11.03 -4.64
N GLU A 106 -2.51 -10.12 -4.12
CA GLU A 106 -2.72 -8.67 -4.23
C GLU A 106 -1.79 -8.00 -5.26
N PHE A 107 -1.14 -8.82 -6.08
CA PHE A 107 0.04 -8.44 -6.84
C PHE A 107 -0.22 -7.32 -7.85
N ILE A 108 -1.41 -7.27 -8.47
CA ILE A 108 -1.77 -6.24 -9.47
C ILE A 108 -1.86 -4.88 -8.80
N GLN A 109 -2.70 -4.75 -7.77
CA GLN A 109 -2.88 -3.49 -7.07
C GLN A 109 -1.62 -3.06 -6.33
N THR A 110 -0.88 -3.99 -5.72
CA THR A 110 0.38 -3.68 -5.05
C THR A 110 1.44 -3.18 -6.04
N GLY A 111 1.55 -3.83 -7.20
CA GLY A 111 2.46 -3.38 -8.26
C GLY A 111 2.11 -2.00 -8.81
N LEU A 112 0.84 -1.74 -9.08
CA LEU A 112 0.41 -0.42 -9.52
C LEU A 112 0.65 0.66 -8.46
N GLY A 113 0.30 0.39 -7.21
CA GLY A 113 0.51 1.32 -6.10
C GLY A 113 1.98 1.68 -5.89
N HIS A 114 2.86 0.66 -5.89
CA HIS A 114 4.31 0.85 -5.83
C HIS A 114 4.84 1.66 -7.02
N SER A 115 4.49 1.27 -8.26
CA SER A 115 5.00 1.97 -9.46
C SER A 115 4.53 3.42 -9.52
N ILE A 116 3.28 3.70 -9.13
CA ILE A 116 2.77 5.07 -9.04
C ILE A 116 3.52 5.87 -7.97
N GLY A 117 3.79 5.27 -6.79
CA GLY A 117 4.61 5.89 -5.76
C GLY A 117 6.02 6.25 -6.26
N GLN A 118 6.68 5.29 -6.93
CA GLN A 118 8.01 5.53 -7.50
C GLN A 118 8.00 6.63 -8.57
N LEU A 119 6.95 6.70 -9.40
CA LEU A 119 6.78 7.76 -10.39
C LEU A 119 6.50 9.11 -9.72
N ARG A 120 5.61 9.19 -8.72
CA ARG A 120 5.36 10.43 -7.97
C ARG A 120 6.63 10.95 -7.33
N ASN A 121 7.39 10.08 -6.66
CA ASN A 121 8.68 10.42 -6.08
C ASN A 121 9.68 10.93 -7.14
N THR A 122 9.72 10.29 -8.31
CA THR A 122 10.57 10.73 -9.44
C THR A 122 10.30 12.18 -9.87
N PHE A 123 9.04 12.61 -9.79
CA PHE A 123 8.59 13.94 -10.21
C PHE A 123 8.42 14.91 -9.02
N GLY A 124 9.02 14.62 -7.86
CA GLY A 124 8.99 15.51 -6.69
C GLY A 124 7.62 15.57 -6.00
N GLY A 125 6.78 14.55 -6.18
CA GLY A 125 5.46 14.44 -5.58
C GLY A 125 5.42 13.50 -4.40
N ILE A 126 6.53 13.27 -3.69
CA ILE A 126 6.62 12.54 -2.42
C ILE A 126 7.68 13.23 -1.55
N ASP A 127 7.27 13.70 -0.39
CA ASP A 127 8.16 14.35 0.58
C ASP A 127 8.61 13.35 1.65
N ASP A 128 7.71 12.47 2.08
CA ASP A 128 7.94 11.47 3.13
C ASP A 128 7.22 10.13 2.84
N VAL A 129 7.69 9.08 3.53
CA VAL A 129 7.13 7.74 3.48
C VAL A 129 7.00 7.18 4.89
N ASP A 130 5.77 6.83 5.26
CA ASP A 130 5.44 6.25 6.56
C ASP A 130 4.95 4.79 6.45
N TYR A 131 5.10 4.06 7.55
CA TYR A 131 4.70 2.66 7.65
C TYR A 131 3.67 2.45 8.76
N PHE A 132 2.58 1.75 8.42
CA PHE A 132 1.56 1.42 9.41
C PHE A 132 0.82 0.12 9.07
N GLY A 133 0.80 -0.84 9.99
CA GLY A 133 -0.07 -2.02 9.88
C GLY A 133 0.11 -2.81 8.57
N GLY A 134 1.33 -2.86 8.03
CA GLY A 134 1.63 -3.46 6.73
C GLY A 134 1.14 -2.65 5.51
N ALA A 135 0.89 -1.36 5.67
CA ALA A 135 0.71 -0.38 4.60
C ALA A 135 1.89 0.60 4.57
N THR A 136 2.08 1.21 3.42
CA THR A 136 3.10 2.24 3.14
C THR A 136 2.38 3.48 2.68
N LEU A 137 2.41 4.52 3.50
CA LEU A 137 1.87 5.84 3.23
C LEU A 137 2.94 6.65 2.50
N MET A 138 2.60 7.19 1.34
CA MET A 138 3.51 7.96 0.50
C MET A 138 2.88 9.33 0.28
N ASN A 139 3.41 10.31 1.01
CA ASN A 139 2.74 11.57 1.21
C ASN A 139 3.47 12.72 0.51
N SER A 140 2.71 13.71 0.09
CA SER A 140 3.23 15.02 -0.30
C SER A 140 2.75 16.02 0.73
N ASP A 141 3.63 16.89 1.19
CA ASP A 141 3.33 17.83 2.26
C ASP A 141 3.45 19.28 1.78
N ASP A 142 2.38 20.03 2.00
CA ASP A 142 2.36 21.46 1.76
C ASP A 142 1.43 22.20 2.75
N ASN A 143 1.50 23.53 2.73
CA ASN A 143 0.67 24.38 3.59
C ASN A 143 -0.70 24.72 2.97
N SER A 144 -1.16 23.98 1.94
CA SER A 144 -2.41 24.31 1.24
C SER A 144 -3.66 23.96 2.04
N GLY A 145 -3.55 23.05 3.01
CA GLY A 145 -4.69 22.46 3.72
C GLY A 145 -5.53 21.50 2.86
N GLU A 146 -5.12 21.25 1.61
CA GLU A 146 -5.74 20.24 0.76
C GLU A 146 -5.26 18.85 1.18
N MET A 147 -6.21 17.99 1.53
CA MET A 147 -5.93 16.61 1.94
C MET A 147 -6.61 15.65 0.98
N TRP A 148 -5.86 14.69 0.44
CA TRP A 148 -6.39 13.62 -0.39
C TRP A 148 -5.61 12.32 -0.18
N GLY A 149 -6.27 11.20 -0.48
CA GLY A 149 -5.69 9.87 -0.45
C GLY A 149 -6.29 8.98 -1.53
N PHE A 150 -5.54 8.00 -1.99
CA PHE A 150 -6.07 6.81 -2.64
C PHE A 150 -5.18 5.60 -2.40
N THR A 151 -5.80 4.42 -2.38
CA THR A 151 -5.12 3.18 -2.01
C THR A 151 -5.09 2.15 -3.12
N LEU A 152 -3.89 1.60 -3.37
CA LEU A 152 -3.64 0.48 -4.28
C LEU A 152 -2.78 -0.58 -3.59
N GLY A 153 -3.43 -1.66 -3.16
CA GLY A 153 -2.76 -2.73 -2.41
C GLY A 153 -2.28 -2.24 -1.06
N SER A 154 -1.01 -2.50 -0.74
CA SER A 154 -0.37 -2.00 0.48
C SER A 154 0.13 -0.56 0.38
N PHE A 155 -0.06 0.13 -0.74
CA PHE A 155 0.47 1.47 -0.96
C PHE A 155 -0.65 2.50 -0.97
N ILE A 156 -0.54 3.48 -0.08
CA ILE A 156 -1.46 4.61 0.07
C ILE A 156 -0.75 5.84 -0.48
N ASN A 157 -1.29 6.41 -1.53
CA ASN A 157 -0.80 7.65 -2.13
C ASN A 157 -1.62 8.80 -1.56
N SER A 158 -0.98 9.80 -0.97
CA SER A 158 -1.69 10.89 -0.31
C SER A 158 -1.00 12.25 -0.46
N LYS A 159 -1.71 13.26 0.04
CA LYS A 159 -1.20 14.60 0.32
C LYS A 159 -1.70 15.06 1.69
N ASN A 160 -0.81 15.63 2.51
CA ASN A 160 -1.08 16.17 3.84
C ASN A 160 -1.85 15.20 4.75
N LEU A 161 -1.45 13.93 4.77
CA LEU A 161 -2.17 12.87 5.48
C LEU A 161 -1.28 12.22 6.53
N ASP A 162 -1.76 12.16 7.77
CA ASP A 162 -1.08 11.47 8.87
C ASP A 162 -1.75 10.11 9.16
N VAL A 163 -0.98 9.15 9.70
CA VAL A 163 -1.50 7.84 10.13
C VAL A 163 -2.59 7.93 11.21
N GLU A 164 -2.65 9.04 11.95
CA GLU A 164 -3.68 9.33 12.94
C GLU A 164 -4.97 9.87 12.32
N ASP A 165 -4.97 10.32 11.06
CA ASP A 165 -6.13 10.94 10.44
C ASP A 165 -7.26 9.96 10.15
N GLU A 166 -8.48 10.48 10.14
CA GLU A 166 -9.65 9.68 9.79
C GLU A 166 -9.64 9.25 8.32
N MET A 167 -9.15 10.11 7.42
CA MET A 167 -8.95 9.77 6.00
C MET A 167 -7.94 8.63 5.85
N PHE A 168 -6.87 8.62 6.66
CA PHE A 168 -5.91 7.53 6.62
C PHE A 168 -6.55 6.20 7.02
N ARG A 169 -7.41 6.19 8.04
CA ARG A 169 -8.13 4.97 8.44
C ARG A 169 -9.06 4.47 7.35
N HIS A 170 -9.68 5.38 6.62
CA HIS A 170 -10.49 5.07 5.46
C HIS A 170 -9.65 4.41 4.36
N GLU A 171 -8.54 5.04 3.97
CA GLU A 171 -7.60 4.51 2.97
C GLU A 171 -6.99 3.17 3.39
N TYR A 172 -6.60 3.04 4.66
CA TYR A 172 -6.15 1.76 5.21
C TYR A 172 -7.23 0.68 5.15
N GLY A 173 -8.51 1.07 5.28
CA GLY A 173 -9.66 0.21 5.00
C GLY A 173 -9.65 -0.37 3.59
N HIS A 174 -9.24 0.41 2.59
CA HIS A 174 -9.03 -0.05 1.22
C HIS A 174 -7.83 -1.00 1.08
N THR A 175 -6.76 -0.81 1.85
CA THR A 175 -5.67 -1.81 1.93
C THR A 175 -6.19 -3.16 2.42
N LEU A 176 -7.02 -3.17 3.47
CA LEU A 176 -7.63 -4.40 4.01
C LEU A 176 -8.62 -5.04 3.01
N GLN A 177 -9.34 -4.23 2.22
CA GLN A 177 -10.13 -4.74 1.11
C GLN A 177 -9.27 -5.40 0.04
N GLY A 178 -8.12 -4.79 -0.31
CA GLY A 178 -7.13 -5.36 -1.21
C GLY A 178 -6.70 -6.75 -0.76
N GLN A 179 -6.35 -6.91 0.51
CA GLN A 179 -5.97 -8.21 1.11
C GLN A 179 -7.07 -9.27 0.99
N ARG A 180 -8.34 -8.86 1.07
CA ARG A 180 -9.47 -9.80 1.00
C ARG A 180 -9.86 -10.16 -0.43
N TRP A 181 -9.89 -9.19 -1.34
CA TRP A 181 -10.38 -9.37 -2.71
C TRP A 181 -9.28 -9.73 -3.71
N GLY A 182 -8.02 -9.46 -3.37
CA GLY A 182 -6.85 -9.77 -4.18
C GLY A 182 -6.99 -9.28 -5.61
N VAL A 183 -6.87 -10.19 -6.56
CA VAL A 183 -6.91 -9.91 -8.00
C VAL A 183 -8.22 -9.25 -8.43
N LEU A 184 -9.33 -9.45 -7.70
CA LEU A 184 -10.62 -8.84 -8.02
C LEU A 184 -10.73 -7.39 -7.52
N TYR A 185 -9.86 -6.96 -6.60
CA TYR A 185 -9.93 -5.63 -5.99
C TYR A 185 -9.93 -4.49 -7.03
N PRO A 186 -9.00 -4.43 -8.01
CA PRO A 186 -8.98 -3.34 -8.99
C PRO A 186 -10.31 -3.22 -9.76
N PHE A 187 -10.94 -4.35 -10.09
CA PHE A 187 -12.14 -4.37 -10.93
C PHE A 187 -13.43 -4.13 -10.14
N ALA A 188 -13.53 -4.69 -8.93
CA ALA A 188 -14.73 -4.61 -8.12
C ALA A 188 -14.78 -3.37 -7.22
N ILE A 189 -13.61 -2.82 -6.86
CA ILE A 189 -13.48 -1.76 -5.86
C ILE A 189 -12.62 -0.61 -6.39
N GLY A 190 -11.36 -0.85 -6.76
CA GLY A 190 -10.41 0.23 -7.08
C GLY A 190 -10.88 1.14 -8.22
N ILE A 191 -11.18 0.57 -9.40
CA ILE A 191 -11.68 1.30 -10.56
C ILE A 191 -13.05 1.95 -10.27
N PRO A 192 -14.06 1.24 -9.72
CA PRO A 192 -15.32 1.87 -9.32
C PRO A 192 -15.16 3.04 -8.35
N SER A 193 -14.25 2.94 -7.37
CA SER A 193 -13.96 4.00 -6.40
C SER A 193 -13.42 5.24 -7.12
N ALA A 194 -12.39 5.06 -7.96
CA ALA A 194 -11.80 6.13 -8.76
C ALA A 194 -12.77 6.78 -9.77
N ILE A 195 -13.64 6.00 -10.42
CA ILE A 195 -14.70 6.55 -11.29
C ILE A 195 -15.69 7.35 -10.45
N SER A 196 -16.13 6.81 -9.32
CA SER A 196 -17.15 7.48 -8.51
C SER A 196 -16.65 8.75 -7.84
N SER A 197 -15.37 8.84 -7.44
CA SER A 197 -14.80 10.06 -6.89
C SER A 197 -14.72 11.19 -7.93
N ASN A 198 -14.49 10.85 -9.20
CA ASN A 198 -14.40 11.83 -10.29
C ASN A 198 -15.75 12.23 -10.91
N PHE A 199 -16.73 11.31 -10.93
CA PHE A 199 -17.98 11.49 -11.70
C PHE A 199 -19.27 11.46 -10.85
N SER A 200 -19.18 11.26 -9.53
CA SER A 200 -20.34 11.31 -8.63
C SER A 200 -20.20 12.43 -7.61
N SER A 201 -21.31 12.87 -7.01
CA SER A 201 -21.22 13.76 -5.85
C SER A 201 -20.53 13.05 -4.68
N ASN A 202 -19.84 13.81 -3.83
CA ASN A 202 -19.16 13.27 -2.64
C ASN A 202 -20.11 12.45 -1.76
N GLU A 203 -21.37 12.86 -1.65
CA GLU A 203 -22.40 12.10 -0.92
C GLU A 203 -22.70 10.75 -1.56
N LYS A 204 -22.85 10.70 -2.89
CA LYS A 204 -23.07 9.44 -3.59
C LYS A 204 -21.86 8.54 -3.52
N HIS A 205 -20.65 9.10 -3.64
CA HIS A 205 -19.38 8.37 -3.56
C HIS A 205 -19.24 7.71 -2.19
N ARG A 206 -19.22 8.49 -1.09
CA ARG A 206 -19.03 7.95 0.27
C ARG A 206 -20.08 6.92 0.70
N ASN A 207 -21.27 6.95 0.07
CA ASN A 207 -22.34 5.99 0.36
C ASN A 207 -22.28 4.69 -0.46
N ARG A 208 -21.31 4.54 -1.38
CA ARG A 208 -21.14 3.30 -2.13
C ARG A 208 -20.74 2.16 -1.19
N TRP A 209 -21.17 0.95 -1.53
CA TRP A 209 -20.94 -0.22 -0.68
C TRP A 209 -19.45 -0.51 -0.42
N TYR A 210 -18.58 -0.16 -1.38
CA TYR A 210 -17.13 -0.32 -1.27
C TYR A 210 -16.50 0.75 -0.36
N GLU A 211 -16.96 2.00 -0.40
CA GLU A 211 -16.52 3.06 0.54
C GLU A 211 -16.95 2.74 1.98
N LYS A 212 -18.23 2.42 2.18
CA LYS A 212 -18.73 1.95 3.49
C LYS A 212 -18.02 0.68 3.94
N GLY A 213 -17.63 -0.16 2.99
CA GLY A 213 -16.83 -1.35 3.23
C GLY A 213 -15.46 -1.01 3.80
N ALA A 214 -14.74 -0.06 3.19
CA ALA A 214 -13.43 0.38 3.64
C ALA A 214 -13.52 0.93 5.07
N ASN A 215 -14.51 1.80 5.31
CA ASN A 215 -14.81 2.35 6.63
C ASN A 215 -15.00 1.25 7.69
N ARG A 216 -15.79 0.22 7.39
CA ARG A 216 -15.98 -0.92 8.31
C ARG A 216 -14.70 -1.73 8.55
N TYR A 217 -13.83 -1.89 7.55
CA TYR A 217 -12.59 -2.64 7.73
C TYR A 217 -11.57 -1.86 8.56
N GLY A 218 -11.35 -0.58 8.23
CA GLY A 218 -10.47 0.31 8.97
C GLY A 218 -10.91 0.42 10.43
N GLU A 219 -12.19 0.72 10.66
CA GLU A 219 -12.75 0.83 12.01
C GLU A 219 -12.57 -0.45 12.84
N ARG A 220 -12.82 -1.63 12.24
CA ARG A 220 -12.65 -2.92 12.94
C ARG A 220 -11.19 -3.17 13.32
N TYR A 221 -10.25 -2.80 12.45
CA TYR A 221 -8.83 -2.94 12.73
C TYR A 221 -8.42 -2.05 13.91
N TYR A 222 -8.79 -0.77 13.86
CA TYR A 222 -8.48 0.20 14.91
C TYR A 222 -9.15 -0.18 16.24
N ARG A 223 -10.42 -0.60 16.21
CA ARG A 223 -11.11 -1.07 17.42
C ARG A 223 -10.40 -2.25 18.07
N LYS A 224 -9.81 -3.13 17.27
CA LYS A 224 -9.15 -4.34 17.75
C LYS A 224 -7.74 -4.07 18.29
N TYR A 225 -6.96 -3.25 17.60
CA TYR A 225 -5.53 -3.10 17.88
C TYR A 225 -5.12 -1.73 18.43
N LEU A 226 -5.92 -0.69 18.18
CA LEU A 226 -5.65 0.70 18.57
C LEU A 226 -6.91 1.38 19.16
N PRO A 227 -7.56 0.80 20.19
CA PRO A 227 -8.83 1.31 20.71
C PRO A 227 -8.73 2.74 21.28
N ASN A 228 -7.54 3.16 21.74
CA ASN A 228 -7.31 4.50 22.24
C ASN A 228 -7.41 5.56 21.13
N ASN A 229 -6.99 5.24 19.91
CA ASN A 229 -7.10 6.16 18.76
C ASN A 229 -8.57 6.47 18.45
N LEU A 230 -9.46 5.48 18.54
CA LEU A 230 -10.91 5.71 18.37
C LEU A 230 -11.55 6.46 19.54
N THR A 231 -10.86 6.59 20.67
CA THR A 231 -11.32 7.40 21.81
C THR A 231 -10.92 8.86 21.63
N LEU A 232 -9.68 9.11 21.18
CA LEU A 232 -9.16 10.45 20.93
C LEU A 232 -9.80 11.11 19.71
N THR A 233 -9.97 10.33 18.65
CA THR A 233 -10.55 10.76 17.39
C THR A 233 -11.62 9.75 16.98
N PRO A 234 -12.86 9.93 17.47
CA PRO A 234 -13.97 9.01 17.18
C PRO A 234 -14.26 8.87 15.69
N TRP A 235 -14.83 7.72 15.31
CA TRP A 235 -15.29 7.50 13.94
C TRP A 235 -16.51 8.38 13.63
N ASP A 236 -16.44 9.13 12.54
CA ASP A 236 -17.46 10.04 12.05
C ASP A 236 -18.26 9.39 10.91
N ASP A 237 -19.44 8.86 11.23
CA ASP A 237 -20.33 8.26 10.24
C ASP A 237 -20.97 9.29 9.27
N ILE A 238 -20.82 10.60 9.51
CA ILE A 238 -21.29 11.63 8.58
C ILE A 238 -20.30 11.77 7.42
N ARG A 239 -19.00 11.85 7.75
CA ARG A 239 -17.91 11.95 6.75
C ARG A 239 -17.55 10.60 6.15
N TYR A 240 -17.50 9.54 6.97
CA TYR A 240 -17.10 8.19 6.60
C TYR A 240 -18.17 7.16 7.01
N PRO A 241 -19.34 7.15 6.35
CA PRO A 241 -20.45 6.29 6.74
C PRO A 241 -20.09 4.81 6.68
N ARG A 242 -20.48 4.05 7.71
CA ARG A 242 -20.30 2.59 7.75
C ARG A 242 -21.57 1.80 7.39
N HIS A 243 -22.73 2.45 7.47
CA HIS A 243 -24.08 1.89 7.32
C HIS A 243 -24.83 2.57 6.19
#